data_AF-A0AA43LD53-F1
#
_entry.id   AF-A0AA43LD53-F1
#
_cell.length_a   1.000
_cell.length_b   1.000
_cell.length_c   1.000
_cell.angle_alpha   90.00
_cell.angle_beta   90.00
_cell.angle_gamma   90.00
#
_symmetry.space_group_name_H-M   'P 1'
#
loop_
_entity.id
_entity.type
_entity.pdbx_description
1 polymer ?
#
loop_
_entity_poly.entity_id
_entity_poly.type
_entity_poly.pdbx_seq_one_letter_code
_entity_poly.pdbx_strand_id
1 'polypeptide(L)'
;MLITTHVPALAGQIPTDSLRYITVNSEGQKVVLEKTDFVFEQVASALGIMPNFSIVITPVIICVEGSNDVHFLIHISKVLHKKEQSFPDINSDPRITVLPLGGSSLAEWVKHRYLKNLGAIEIHIYDRDYEPPAEPEYLFSANSVNQKQDGSVAFITSKM
;
A
#
# COMPACT_ATOMS: atom_id res chain seq x y z
N MET A 1 -8.25 -14.31 -36.01
CA MET A 1 -8.92 -15.36 -35.21
C MET A 1 -9.81 -14.66 -34.20
N LEU A 2 -11.07 -15.07 -34.07
CA LEU A 2 -12.03 -14.50 -33.12
C LEU A 2 -12.40 -15.58 -32.11
N ILE A 3 -12.25 -15.28 -30.82
CA ILE A 3 -12.58 -16.19 -29.72
C ILE A 3 -13.54 -15.45 -28.79
N THR A 4 -14.66 -16.10 -28.45
CA THR A 4 -15.54 -15.65 -27.38
C THR A 4 -15.34 -16.56 -26.18
N THR A 5 -15.29 -15.99 -24.98
CA THR A 5 -15.10 -16.78 -23.76
C THR A 5 -15.88 -16.16 -22.60
N HIS A 6 -16.54 -17.01 -21.83
CA HIS A 6 -17.06 -16.67 -20.50
C HIS A 6 -16.10 -17.12 -19.39
N VAL A 7 -14.95 -17.71 -19.74
CA VAL A 7 -13.90 -18.12 -18.81
C VAL A 7 -12.92 -16.96 -18.65
N PRO A 8 -12.87 -16.30 -17.47
CA PRO A 8 -12.16 -15.02 -17.34
C PRO A 8 -10.66 -15.22 -17.25
N ALA A 9 -10.23 -16.38 -16.73
CA ALA A 9 -8.83 -16.78 -16.74
C ALA A 9 -8.26 -16.81 -18.17
N LEU A 10 -9.06 -17.22 -19.16
CA LEU A 10 -8.66 -17.20 -20.57
C LEU A 10 -8.64 -15.78 -21.14
N ALA A 11 -9.60 -14.93 -20.75
CA ALA A 11 -9.64 -13.52 -21.15
C ALA A 11 -8.47 -12.71 -20.57
N GLY A 12 -7.98 -13.06 -19.38
CA GLY A 12 -6.81 -12.44 -18.77
C GLY A 12 -5.46 -12.88 -19.36
N GLN A 13 -5.44 -13.93 -20.18
CA GLN A 13 -4.21 -14.46 -20.80
C GLN A 13 -3.92 -13.87 -22.19
N ILE A 14 -4.85 -13.09 -22.75
CA ILE A 14 -4.69 -12.48 -24.08
C ILE A 14 -4.21 -11.02 -23.98
N PRO A 15 -3.47 -10.50 -24.97
CA PRO A 15 -3.04 -9.11 -24.99
C PRO A 15 -4.24 -8.15 -24.86
N THR A 16 -4.10 -7.15 -23.99
CA THR A 16 -5.16 -6.20 -23.64
C THR A 16 -5.70 -5.44 -24.84
N ASP A 17 -4.84 -5.11 -25.81
CA ASP A 17 -5.21 -4.45 -27.06
C ASP A 17 -6.19 -5.28 -27.92
N SER A 18 -6.22 -6.60 -27.71
CA SER A 18 -7.09 -7.54 -28.43
C SER A 18 -8.41 -7.81 -27.70
N LEU A 19 -8.57 -7.34 -26.45
CA LEU A 19 -9.79 -7.57 -25.67
C LEU A 19 -10.91 -6.67 -26.17
N ARG A 20 -12.13 -7.22 -26.27
CA ARG A 20 -13.36 -6.49 -26.58
C ARG A 20 -14.44 -6.92 -25.59
N TYR A 21 -14.93 -5.99 -24.78
CA TYR A 21 -16.03 -6.25 -23.86
C TYR A 21 -17.34 -5.70 -24.43
N ILE A 22 -18.31 -6.58 -24.65
CA ILE A 22 -19.62 -6.22 -25.20
C ILE A 22 -20.61 -6.21 -24.04
N THR A 23 -21.17 -5.03 -23.74
CA THR A 23 -22.13 -4.84 -22.63
C THR A 23 -23.31 -3.97 -23.07
N VAL A 24 -24.29 -3.80 -22.18
CA VAL A 24 -25.43 -2.91 -22.36
C VAL A 24 -25.24 -1.72 -21.42
N ASN A 25 -25.31 -0.50 -21.94
CA ASN A 25 -25.21 0.71 -21.13
C ASN A 25 -26.51 0.99 -20.35
N SER A 26 -26.51 2.05 -19.53
CA SER A 26 -27.68 2.49 -18.75
C SER A 26 -28.90 2.88 -19.60
N GLU A 27 -28.71 3.11 -20.89
CA GLU A 27 -29.78 3.45 -21.85
C GLU A 27 -30.29 2.23 -22.62
N GLY A 28 -29.84 1.02 -22.27
CA GLY A 28 -30.26 -0.21 -22.94
C GLY A 28 -29.57 -0.47 -24.29
N GLN A 29 -28.57 0.31 -24.66
CA GLN A 29 -27.84 0.17 -25.92
C GLN A 29 -26.64 -0.76 -25.78
N LYS A 30 -26.42 -1.61 -26.79
CA LYS A 30 -25.22 -2.45 -26.87
C LYS A 30 -24.01 -1.58 -27.19
N VAL A 31 -23.01 -1.64 -26.33
CA VAL A 31 -21.74 -0.90 -26.46
C VAL A 31 -20.56 -1.86 -26.42
N VAL A 32 -19.49 -1.50 -27.12
CA VAL A 32 -18.20 -2.20 -27.06
C VAL A 32 -17.22 -1.31 -26.32
N LEU A 33 -16.68 -1.82 -25.22
CA LEU A 33 -15.65 -1.13 -24.44
C LEU A 33 -14.27 -1.68 -24.85
N GLU A 34 -13.35 -0.76 -25.10
CA GLU A 34 -11.97 -1.04 -25.51
C GLU A 34 -10.99 -0.26 -24.62
N LYS A 35 -9.78 -0.80 -24.42
CA LYS A 35 -8.59 -0.05 -23.97
C LYS A 35 -8.75 0.82 -22.72
N THR A 36 -9.19 0.26 -21.60
CA THR A 36 -9.01 0.91 -20.28
C THR A 36 -8.82 -0.15 -19.20
N ASP A 37 -8.09 0.16 -18.14
CA ASP A 37 -8.01 -0.67 -16.92
C ASP A 37 -9.40 -0.92 -16.33
N PHE A 38 -10.32 0.02 -16.56
CA PHE A 38 -11.75 -0.07 -16.24
C PHE A 38 -12.49 -1.21 -16.96
N VAL A 39 -12.04 -1.65 -18.14
CA VAL A 39 -12.60 -2.84 -18.82
C VAL A 39 -12.30 -4.10 -18.01
N PHE A 40 -11.12 -4.21 -17.38
CA PHE A 40 -10.78 -5.38 -16.56
C PHE A 40 -11.63 -5.47 -15.29
N GLU A 41 -11.87 -4.36 -14.61
CA GLU A 41 -12.75 -4.33 -13.44
C GLU A 41 -14.17 -4.74 -13.79
N GLN A 42 -14.72 -4.23 -14.89
CA GLN A 42 -16.05 -4.61 -15.34
C GLN A 42 -16.12 -6.05 -15.85
N VAL A 43 -15.09 -6.54 -16.53
CA VAL A 43 -14.99 -7.94 -16.98
C VAL A 43 -14.87 -8.88 -15.78
N ALA A 44 -14.01 -8.56 -14.80
CA ALA A 44 -13.84 -9.32 -13.57
C ALA A 44 -15.14 -9.33 -12.75
N SER A 45 -15.77 -8.16 -12.57
CA SER A 45 -17.05 -8.02 -11.88
C SER A 45 -18.19 -8.77 -12.60
N ALA A 46 -18.30 -8.68 -13.92
CA ALA A 46 -19.33 -9.38 -14.69
C ALA A 46 -19.15 -10.91 -14.65
N LEU A 47 -17.90 -11.36 -14.49
CA LEU A 47 -17.55 -12.76 -14.45
C LEU A 47 -17.41 -13.31 -13.02
N GLY A 48 -17.75 -12.52 -12.00
CA GLY A 48 -17.73 -12.93 -10.60
C GLY A 48 -16.34 -13.26 -10.06
N ILE A 49 -15.28 -12.80 -10.73
CA ILE A 49 -13.91 -12.94 -10.24
C ILE A 49 -13.53 -11.61 -9.59
N MET A 50 -12.95 -11.67 -8.39
CA MET A 50 -12.22 -10.52 -7.86
C MET A 50 -11.13 -10.14 -8.86
N PRO A 51 -11.03 -8.87 -9.30
CA PRO A 51 -9.95 -8.47 -10.18
C PRO A 51 -8.62 -8.78 -9.50
N ASN A 52 -7.96 -9.83 -9.97
CA ASN A 52 -6.57 -10.12 -9.64
C ASN A 52 -5.74 -9.08 -10.38
N PHE A 53 -5.68 -7.87 -9.82
CA PHE A 53 -4.77 -6.85 -10.31
C PHE A 53 -3.37 -7.45 -10.30
N SER A 54 -2.80 -7.63 -11.49
CA SER A 54 -1.42 -8.05 -11.69
C SER A 54 -0.44 -6.88 -11.52
N ILE A 55 -0.87 -5.78 -10.89
CA ILE A 55 0.05 -4.77 -10.39
C ILE A 55 0.61 -5.36 -9.10
N VAL A 56 1.87 -5.81 -9.14
CA VAL A 56 2.65 -6.06 -7.93
C VAL A 56 2.85 -4.70 -7.28
N ILE A 57 1.86 -4.25 -6.53
CA ILE A 57 2.01 -3.12 -5.64
C ILE A 57 2.77 -3.67 -4.45
N THR A 58 4.06 -3.34 -4.35
CA THR A 58 4.79 -3.48 -3.10
C THR A 58 4.10 -2.57 -2.08
N PRO A 59 3.40 -3.11 -1.07
CA PRO A 59 2.73 -2.26 -0.09
C PRO A 59 3.78 -1.53 0.76
N VAL A 60 3.48 -0.31 1.14
CA VAL A 60 4.28 0.45 2.11
C VAL A 60 3.67 0.23 3.49
N ILE A 61 4.47 -0.23 4.44
CA ILE A 61 4.06 -0.37 5.85
C ILE A 61 4.76 0.72 6.64
N ILE A 62 3.97 1.61 7.26
CA ILE A 62 4.47 2.62 8.19
C ILE A 62 4.39 2.05 9.60
N CYS A 63 5.53 1.76 10.19
CA CYS A 63 5.68 1.23 11.53
C CYS A 63 5.84 2.39 12.53
N VAL A 64 4.97 2.42 13.54
CA VAL A 64 4.96 3.43 14.60
C VAL A 64 4.89 2.77 15.98
N GLU A 65 5.14 3.51 17.04
CA GLU A 65 5.18 2.94 18.40
C GLU A 65 3.79 2.64 18.94
N GLY A 66 2.84 3.56 18.75
CA GLY A 66 1.54 3.49 19.39
C GLY A 66 0.37 3.93 18.52
N SER A 67 -0.84 3.71 19.04
CA SER A 67 -2.08 4.12 18.37
C SER A 67 -2.19 5.64 18.20
N ASN A 68 -1.63 6.43 19.11
CA ASN A 68 -1.61 7.89 18.99
C ASN A 68 -0.89 8.34 17.71
N ASP A 69 0.23 7.71 17.38
CA ASP A 69 0.98 8.00 16.16
C ASP A 69 0.17 7.66 14.91
N VAL A 70 -0.54 6.52 14.94
CA VAL A 70 -1.46 6.12 13.86
C VAL A 70 -2.51 7.21 13.62
N HIS A 71 -3.17 7.68 14.68
CA HIS A 71 -4.19 8.72 14.58
C HIS A 71 -3.61 10.05 14.09
N PHE A 72 -2.42 10.42 14.57
CA PHE A 72 -1.71 11.62 14.12
C PHE A 72 -1.39 11.56 12.63
N LEU A 73 -0.77 10.48 12.16
CA LEU A 73 -0.40 10.30 10.76
C LEU A 73 -1.61 10.33 9.83
N ILE A 74 -2.70 9.63 10.20
CA ILE A 74 -3.96 9.66 9.45
C ILE A 74 -4.55 11.08 9.39
N HIS A 75 -4.48 11.83 10.48
CA HIS A 75 -5.03 13.18 10.52
C HIS A 75 -4.20 14.14 9.65
N ILE A 76 -2.88 14.12 9.82
CA ILE A 76 -2.00 15.03 9.08
C ILE A 76 -1.97 14.70 7.58
N SER A 77 -2.02 13.42 7.19
CA SER A 77 -2.10 13.02 5.78
C SER A 77 -3.34 13.59 5.10
N LYS A 78 -4.50 13.54 5.77
CA LYS A 78 -5.76 14.13 5.27
C LYS A 78 -5.66 15.64 5.10
N VAL A 79 -5.03 16.33 6.05
CA VAL A 79 -4.83 17.79 5.97
C VAL A 79 -3.88 18.14 4.83
N LEU A 80 -2.78 17.40 4.66
CA LEU A 80 -1.82 17.61 3.59
C LEU A 80 -2.44 17.33 2.21
N HIS A 81 -3.12 16.19 2.06
CA HIS A 81 -3.80 15.81 0.82
C HIS A 81 -4.84 16.84 0.37
N LYS A 82 -5.58 17.44 1.32
CA LYS A 82 -6.54 18.53 1.03
C LYS A 82 -5.87 19.80 0.51
N LYS A 83 -4.64 20.10 0.97
CA LYS A 83 -3.89 21.29 0.53
C LYS A 83 -3.17 21.03 -0.79
N GLU A 84 -2.63 19.82 -0.96
CA GLU A 84 -1.88 19.42 -2.14
C GLU A 84 -2.14 17.93 -2.42
N GLN A 85 -2.82 17.63 -3.53
CA GLN A 85 -3.27 16.28 -3.88
C GLN A 85 -2.12 15.32 -4.24
N SER A 86 -0.88 15.81 -4.33
CA SER A 86 0.33 14.99 -4.54
C SER A 86 0.65 14.13 -3.31
N PHE A 87 0.28 14.57 -2.10
CA PHE A 87 0.45 13.80 -0.88
C PHE A 87 -0.61 12.70 -0.81
N PRO A 88 -0.26 11.46 -0.43
CA PRO A 88 -1.25 10.40 -0.27
C PRO A 88 -2.13 10.63 0.98
N ASP A 89 -3.41 10.33 0.88
CA ASP A 89 -4.24 10.12 2.07
C ASP A 89 -4.03 8.69 2.57
N ILE A 90 -3.18 8.55 3.60
CA ILE A 90 -2.81 7.27 4.23
C ILE A 90 -4.02 6.40 4.59
N ASN A 91 -5.15 7.02 4.94
CA ASN A 91 -6.33 6.27 5.38
C ASN A 91 -7.16 5.69 4.22
N SER A 92 -7.02 6.21 3.01
CA SER A 92 -7.79 5.77 1.84
C SER A 92 -6.92 5.15 0.75
N ASP A 93 -5.60 5.32 0.80
CA ASP A 93 -4.67 4.72 -0.15
C ASP A 93 -4.44 3.22 0.16
N PRO A 94 -4.92 2.28 -0.68
CA PRO A 94 -4.81 0.84 -0.41
C PRO A 94 -3.36 0.32 -0.48
N ARG A 95 -2.41 1.14 -0.93
CA ARG A 95 -0.99 0.80 -1.03
C ARG A 95 -0.26 1.02 0.29
N ILE A 96 -0.88 1.71 1.26
CA ILE A 96 -0.26 2.11 2.52
C ILE A 96 -1.00 1.47 3.69
N THR A 97 -0.26 0.95 4.67
CA THR A 97 -0.80 0.48 5.94
C THR A 97 0.03 1.02 7.09
N VAL A 98 -0.62 1.51 8.15
CA VAL A 98 0.07 1.95 9.37
C VAL A 98 -0.07 0.86 10.43
N LEU A 99 1.05 0.39 10.95
CA LEU A 99 1.12 -0.69 11.93
C LEU A 99 1.71 -0.16 13.25
N PRO A 100 0.91 -0.10 14.34
CA PRO A 100 1.45 0.16 15.66
C PRO A 100 2.20 -1.09 16.17
N LEU A 101 3.49 -0.96 16.45
CA LEU A 101 4.36 -2.06 16.87
C LEU A 101 4.34 -2.28 18.39
N GLY A 102 3.88 -1.29 19.17
CA GLY A 102 3.99 -1.27 20.62
C GLY A 102 5.42 -0.97 21.06
N GLY A 103 5.64 0.09 21.85
CA GLY A 103 6.99 0.52 22.28
C GLY A 103 7.83 -0.64 22.84
N SER A 104 7.29 -1.40 23.80
CA SER A 104 8.03 -2.52 24.41
C SER A 104 8.34 -3.69 23.47
N SER A 105 7.61 -3.87 22.37
CA SER A 105 7.81 -4.96 21.40
C SER A 105 8.52 -4.54 20.12
N LEU A 106 8.74 -3.23 19.91
CA LEU A 106 9.30 -2.68 18.68
C LEU A 106 10.67 -3.25 18.34
N ALA A 107 11.55 -3.37 19.33
CA ALA A 107 12.86 -3.98 19.15
C ALA A 107 12.77 -5.44 18.67
N GLU A 108 11.76 -6.20 19.13
CA GLU A 108 11.52 -7.57 18.67
C GLU A 108 11.05 -7.61 17.22
N TRP A 109 10.18 -6.69 16.80
CA TRP A 109 9.72 -6.59 15.41
C TRP A 109 10.88 -6.40 14.43
N VAL A 110 11.81 -5.52 14.76
CA VAL A 110 13.01 -5.27 13.94
C VAL A 110 13.94 -6.49 13.97
N LYS A 111 14.21 -7.04 15.15
CA LYS A 111 15.11 -8.19 15.34
C LYS A 111 14.62 -9.43 14.58
N HIS A 112 13.34 -9.75 14.69
CA HIS A 112 12.76 -10.96 14.09
C HIS A 112 12.31 -10.79 12.64
N ARG A 113 12.28 -9.53 12.15
CA ARG A 113 11.85 -9.17 10.78
C ARG A 113 10.53 -9.83 10.39
N TYR A 114 9.51 -9.71 11.25
CA TYR A 114 8.21 -10.38 11.05
C TYR A 114 7.56 -10.02 9.70
N LEU A 115 7.84 -8.84 9.14
CA LEU A 115 7.26 -8.35 7.89
C LEU A 115 8.03 -8.81 6.63
N LYS A 116 9.17 -9.50 6.76
CA LYS A 116 10.08 -9.81 5.62
C LYS A 116 9.43 -10.59 4.47
N ASN A 117 8.39 -11.38 4.76
CA ASN A 117 7.72 -12.23 3.77
C ASN A 117 6.58 -11.50 3.04
N LEU A 118 6.27 -10.26 3.42
CA LEU A 118 5.20 -9.47 2.80
C LEU A 118 5.65 -8.76 1.51
N GLY A 119 6.96 -8.74 1.23
CA GLY A 119 7.52 -7.99 0.10
C GLY A 119 7.21 -6.49 0.18
N ALA A 120 7.05 -5.96 1.38
CA ALA A 120 6.67 -4.58 1.67
C ALA A 120 7.91 -3.71 1.92
N ILE A 121 7.83 -2.42 1.57
CA ILE A 121 8.80 -1.42 2.04
C ILE A 121 8.36 -0.95 3.42
N GLU A 122 9.27 -0.97 4.39
CA GLU A 122 8.98 -0.56 5.76
C GLU A 122 9.49 0.87 6.01
N ILE A 123 8.61 1.77 6.44
CA ILE A 123 8.97 3.11 6.94
C ILE A 123 8.75 3.11 8.44
N HIS A 124 9.80 3.28 9.22
CA HIS A 124 9.74 3.27 10.68
C HIS A 124 9.88 4.68 11.25
N ILE A 125 9.03 5.03 12.22
CA ILE A 125 9.07 6.33 12.91
C ILE A 125 9.02 6.05 14.40
N TYR A 126 10.08 6.43 15.11
CA TYR A 126 10.25 6.19 16.54
C TYR A 126 10.39 7.50 17.30
N ASP A 127 9.87 7.52 18.51
CA ASP A 127 10.15 8.57 19.48
C ASP A 127 11.59 8.47 19.99
N ARG A 128 12.12 9.62 20.40
CA ARG A 128 13.46 9.67 21.00
C ARG A 128 13.47 9.08 22.41
N ASP A 129 12.36 9.25 23.13
CA ASP A 129 12.15 9.02 24.56
C ASP A 129 13.07 9.82 25.51
N TYR A 130 14.39 9.72 25.34
CA TYR A 130 15.37 10.34 26.23
C TYR A 130 15.81 11.74 25.76
N GLU A 131 15.96 12.65 26.73
CA GLU A 131 16.48 13.99 26.49
C GLU A 131 17.97 13.95 26.10
N PRO A 132 18.42 14.78 25.14
CA PRO A 132 19.85 14.99 24.91
C PRO A 132 20.57 15.39 26.22
N PRO A 133 21.79 14.87 26.47
CA PRO A 133 22.68 14.15 25.55
C PRO A 133 22.47 12.64 25.49
N ALA A 134 21.48 12.07 26.18
CA ALA A 134 21.25 10.63 26.14
C ALA A 134 20.92 10.16 24.71
N GLU A 135 21.38 8.96 24.37
CA GLU A 135 21.05 8.34 23.09
C GLU A 135 19.55 7.97 23.03
N PRO A 136 18.92 8.03 21.86
CA PRO A 136 17.53 7.59 21.69
C PRO A 136 17.33 6.11 22.06
N GLU A 137 16.17 5.77 22.61
CA GLU A 137 15.84 4.39 23.02
C GLU A 137 16.02 3.36 21.89
N TYR A 138 15.49 3.68 20.71
CA TYR A 138 15.48 2.77 19.56
C TYR A 138 16.57 3.03 18.53
N LEU A 139 17.69 3.66 18.92
CA LEU A 139 18.80 3.97 18.00
C LEU A 139 19.33 2.72 17.27
N PHE A 140 19.50 1.61 18.00
CA PHE A 140 19.94 0.34 17.41
C PHE A 140 18.94 -0.21 16.38
N SER A 141 17.65 -0.20 16.74
CA SER A 141 16.56 -0.65 15.86
C SER A 141 16.50 0.18 14.59
N ALA A 142 16.58 1.50 14.69
CA ALA A 142 16.57 2.40 13.53
C ALA A 142 17.77 2.16 12.61
N ASN A 143 18.98 2.02 13.19
CA ASN A 143 20.18 1.71 12.41
C ASN A 143 20.09 0.35 11.72
N SER A 144 19.53 -0.67 12.38
CA SER A 144 19.30 -1.99 11.78
C SER A 144 18.36 -1.92 10.58
N VAL A 145 17.28 -1.13 10.65
CA VAL A 145 16.38 -0.88 9.52
C VAL A 145 17.10 -0.13 8.40
N ASN A 146 17.84 0.94 8.72
CA ASN A 146 18.53 1.77 7.72
C ASN A 146 19.71 1.06 7.02
N GLN A 147 20.21 -0.04 7.58
CA GLN A 147 21.21 -0.89 6.93
C GLN A 147 20.60 -1.87 5.92
N LYS A 148 19.27 -2.03 5.88
CA LYS A 148 18.60 -2.87 4.89
C LYS A 148 18.76 -2.26 3.49
N GLN A 149 19.03 -3.12 2.49
CA GLN A 149 19.13 -2.72 1.08
C GLN A 149 17.83 -3.03 0.30
N ASP A 150 16.68 -2.99 0.99
CA ASP A 150 15.35 -3.31 0.44
C ASP A 150 14.44 -2.08 0.27
N GLY A 151 14.99 -0.88 0.48
CA GLY A 151 14.26 0.39 0.41
C GLY A 151 13.59 0.80 1.72
N SER A 152 13.64 -0.03 2.76
CA SER A 152 13.14 0.32 4.09
C SER A 152 13.99 1.41 4.74
N VAL A 153 13.37 2.25 5.57
CA VAL A 153 14.02 3.39 6.24
C VAL A 153 13.42 3.60 7.63
N ALA A 154 14.21 4.14 8.55
CA ALA A 154 13.81 4.50 9.90
C ALA A 154 14.21 5.94 10.27
N PHE A 155 13.31 6.62 10.96
CA PHE A 155 13.44 7.97 11.47
C PHE A 155 13.22 7.99 12.99
N ILE A 156 13.96 8.86 13.68
CA ILE A 156 13.80 9.11 15.12
C ILE A 156 13.41 10.58 15.30
N THR A 157 12.38 10.85 16.11
CA THR A 157 11.95 12.22 16.39
C THR A 157 13.03 13.00 17.17
N SER A 158 12.96 14.32 17.10
CA SER A 158 13.83 15.21 17.88
C SER A 158 13.05 15.75 19.07
N LYS A 159 13.68 15.73 20.25
CA LYS A 159 13.22 16.49 21.41
C LYS A 159 14.00 17.80 21.47
N MET A 160 13.28 18.90 21.71
CA MET A 160 13.81 20.25 21.84
C MET A 160 13.78 20.69 23.30
#